data_AF-A0A971UUE4-F1
#
_entry.id   AF-A0A971UUE4-F1
#
_cell.length_a   1.000
_cell.length_b   1.000
_cell.length_c   1.000
_cell.angle_alpha   90.00
_cell.angle_beta   90.00
_cell.angle_gamma   90.00
#
_symmetry.space_group_name_H-M   'P 1'
#
loop_
_entity.id
_entity.type
_entity.pdbx_description
1 polymer ?
#
loop_
_entity_poly.entity_id
_entity_poly.type
_entity_poly.pdbx_seq_one_letter_code
_entity_poly.pdbx_strand_id
1 'polypeptide(L)'
;FINFLAPALIIIGITLGTYIATGSAKTLEGFVAAVAFQFITMLIQKMATIQELIETAVEGIKGVMSAILILALAYCINSISGTLGTADYVISVTQSWITPTLLLLFTFLVGAFISFFTGTSWGTYAILTPIVIPLAFELTGGEISSLIYAAIAAILGGGCFGDHCSPLSDTTILSSLAAGSDHIDHVKTQIPYALTGAGISSILYVIVGVAIS
;
A
#
# COMPACT_ATOMS: atom_id res chain seq x y z
N PHE A 1 -6.35 28.37 1.55
CA PHE A 1 -5.54 27.93 0.38
C PHE A 1 -4.08 27.69 0.75
N ILE A 2 -3.36 28.68 1.30
CA ILE A 2 -1.95 28.52 1.73
C ILE A 2 -1.76 27.37 2.74
N ASN A 3 -2.61 27.27 3.76
CA ASN A 3 -2.56 26.21 4.77
C ASN A 3 -2.75 24.78 4.20
N PHE A 4 -3.30 24.66 2.99
CA PHE A 4 -3.49 23.37 2.33
C PHE A 4 -2.30 22.99 1.45
N LEU A 5 -1.77 23.94 0.66
CA LEU A 5 -0.67 23.67 -0.27
C LEU A 5 0.72 23.75 0.37
N ALA A 6 0.90 24.60 1.38
CA ALA A 6 2.22 24.83 1.98
C ALA A 6 2.82 23.55 2.61
N PRO A 7 2.08 22.73 3.38
CA PRO A 7 2.61 21.46 3.89
C PRO A 7 3.08 20.52 2.76
N ALA A 8 2.30 20.42 1.67
CA ALA A 8 2.66 19.59 0.53
C ALA A 8 3.95 20.08 -0.17
N LEU A 9 4.07 21.39 -0.37
CA LEU A 9 5.28 22.00 -0.96
C LEU A 9 6.51 21.83 -0.07
N ILE A 10 6.35 21.90 1.26
CA ILE A 10 7.44 21.66 2.21
C ILE A 10 7.92 20.22 2.13
N ILE A 11 7.00 19.25 2.13
CA ILE A 11 7.34 17.82 2.03
C ILE A 11 8.08 17.57 0.72
N ILE A 12 7.53 18.01 -0.41
CA ILE A 12 8.12 17.80 -1.74
C ILE A 12 9.47 18.51 -1.83
N GLY A 13 9.56 19.78 -1.42
CA GLY A 13 10.77 20.58 -1.49
C GLY A 13 11.91 20.03 -0.65
N ILE A 14 11.64 19.62 0.58
CA ILE A 14 12.66 19.01 1.46
C ILE A 14 13.06 17.63 0.93
N THR A 15 12.10 16.79 0.55
CA THR A 15 12.39 15.43 0.08
C THR A 15 13.20 15.44 -1.21
N LEU A 16 12.79 16.22 -2.22
CA LEU A 16 13.50 16.33 -3.49
C LEU A 16 14.81 17.13 -3.34
N GLY A 17 14.80 18.22 -2.58
CA GLY A 17 15.98 19.04 -2.36
C GLY A 17 17.11 18.28 -1.67
N THR A 18 16.79 17.50 -0.64
CA THR A 18 17.76 16.64 0.03
C THR A 18 18.22 15.49 -0.86
N TYR A 19 17.32 14.89 -1.64
CA TYR A 19 17.71 13.88 -2.62
C TYR A 19 18.74 14.41 -3.63
N ILE A 20 18.53 15.62 -4.16
CA ILE A 20 19.45 16.25 -5.13
C ILE A 20 20.77 16.66 -4.47
N ALA A 21 20.73 17.22 -3.25
CA ALA A 21 21.91 17.76 -2.59
C ALA A 21 22.78 16.70 -1.89
N THR A 22 22.16 15.70 -1.26
CA THR A 22 22.84 14.70 -0.43
C THR A 22 22.69 13.27 -0.94
N GLY A 23 22.01 13.06 -2.08
CA GLY A 23 21.77 11.73 -2.66
C GLY A 23 20.78 10.86 -1.88
N SER A 24 20.14 11.40 -0.84
CA SER A 24 19.23 10.67 0.04
C SER A 24 17.98 11.51 0.30
N ALA A 25 16.82 10.90 0.09
CA ALA A 25 15.52 11.55 0.31
C ALA A 25 15.18 11.56 1.80
N LYS A 26 15.22 12.74 2.43
CA LYS A 26 14.90 12.93 3.85
C LYS A 26 13.41 13.17 4.06
N THR A 27 12.62 12.15 3.79
CA THR A 27 11.15 12.24 3.78
C THR A 27 10.58 12.50 5.18
N LEU A 28 11.16 11.87 6.21
CA LEU A 28 10.71 12.06 7.60
C LEU A 28 10.88 13.51 8.05
N GLU A 29 12.06 14.08 7.82
CA GLU A 29 12.32 15.48 8.14
C GLU A 29 11.38 16.43 7.38
N GLY A 30 11.03 16.10 6.13
CA GLY A 30 10.02 16.80 5.35
C GLY A 30 8.63 16.80 6.02
N PHE A 31 8.17 15.64 6.48
CA PHE A 31 6.89 15.53 7.20
C PHE A 31 6.92 16.26 8.54
N VAL A 32 7.99 16.12 9.33
CA VAL A 32 8.14 16.83 10.62
C VAL A 32 8.12 18.35 10.42
N ALA A 33 8.85 18.84 9.41
CA ALA A 33 8.87 20.26 9.08
C ALA A 33 7.50 20.78 8.64
N ALA A 34 6.76 20.00 7.84
CA ALA A 34 5.42 20.37 7.40
C ALA A 34 4.41 20.42 8.55
N VAL A 35 4.44 19.44 9.46
CA VAL A 35 3.60 19.43 10.67
C VAL A 35 3.95 20.61 11.57
N ALA A 36 5.24 20.88 11.82
CA ALA A 36 5.68 22.01 12.63
C ALA A 36 5.26 23.36 12.02
N PHE A 37 5.44 23.52 10.70
CA PHE A 37 5.00 24.70 9.97
C PHE A 37 3.49 24.91 10.12
N GLN A 38 2.70 23.85 9.94
CA GLN A 38 1.24 23.93 10.02
C GLN A 38 0.79 24.27 11.44
N PHE A 39 1.41 23.66 12.45
CA PHE A 39 1.15 23.93 13.85
C PHE A 39 1.40 25.40 14.20
N ILE A 40 2.56 25.94 13.82
CA ILE A 40 2.93 27.35 14.06
C ILE A 40 1.98 28.30 13.31
N THR A 41 1.69 28.01 12.04
CA THR A 41 0.87 28.88 11.20
C THR A 41 -0.57 28.97 11.73
N MET A 42 -1.16 27.85 12.16
CA MET A 42 -2.52 27.83 12.71
C MET A 42 -2.62 28.57 14.06
N LEU A 43 -1.56 28.54 14.88
CA LEU A 43 -1.49 29.35 16.10
C LEU A 43 -1.39 30.85 15.80
N ILE A 44 -0.54 31.26 14.86
CA ILE A 44 -0.39 32.68 14.46
C ILE A 44 -1.69 33.22 13.90
N GLN A 45 -2.39 32.42 13.07
CA GLN A 45 -3.68 32.79 12.48
C GLN A 45 -4.84 32.71 13.50
N LYS A 46 -4.58 32.26 14.73
CA LYS A 46 -5.58 32.07 15.80
C LYS A 46 -6.76 31.20 15.35
N MET A 47 -6.49 30.21 14.52
CA MET A 47 -7.51 29.29 13.99
C MET A 47 -7.86 28.17 14.98
N ALA A 48 -6.95 27.87 15.91
CA ALA A 48 -7.11 26.83 16.91
C ALA A 48 -6.19 27.11 18.12
N THR A 49 -6.54 26.52 19.26
CA THR A 49 -5.72 26.48 20.47
C THR A 49 -4.67 25.38 20.40
N ILE A 50 -3.66 25.45 21.26
CA ILE A 50 -2.63 24.39 21.37
C ILE A 50 -3.29 23.04 21.67
N GLN A 51 -4.31 23.02 22.53
CA GLN A 51 -5.00 21.79 22.90
C GLN A 51 -5.72 21.17 21.69
N GLU A 52 -6.49 21.96 20.94
CA GLU A 52 -7.18 21.50 19.73
C GLU A 52 -6.20 20.99 18.67
N LEU A 53 -5.04 21.64 18.50
CA LEU A 53 -4.01 21.17 17.57
C LEU A 53 -3.37 19.85 17.99
N ILE A 54 -3.14 19.65 19.30
CA ILE A 54 -2.64 18.37 19.83
C ILE A 54 -3.68 17.27 19.66
N GLU A 55 -4.94 17.55 19.97
CA GLU A 55 -6.05 16.60 19.78
C GLU A 55 -6.17 16.20 18.30
N THR A 56 -6.10 17.16 17.39
CA THR A 56 -6.08 16.91 15.93
C THR A 56 -4.90 16.02 15.52
N ALA A 57 -3.70 16.27 16.06
CA ALA A 57 -2.52 15.44 15.78
C ALA A 57 -2.72 14.00 16.27
N VAL A 58 -3.30 13.82 17.47
CA VAL A 58 -3.59 12.50 18.04
C VAL A 58 -4.65 11.75 17.23
N GLU A 59 -5.68 12.44 16.74
CA GLU A 59 -6.66 11.85 15.82
C GLU A 59 -6.03 11.38 14.52
N GLY A 60 -5.11 12.17 13.94
CA GLY A 60 -4.33 11.77 12.77
C GLY A 60 -3.51 10.50 13.02
N ILE A 61 -2.83 10.40 14.17
CA ILE A 61 -2.08 9.20 14.58
C ILE A 61 -3.00 7.98 14.72
N LYS A 62 -4.16 8.15 15.36
CA LYS A 62 -5.16 7.08 15.49
C LYS A 62 -5.64 6.58 14.12
N GLY A 63 -5.80 7.48 13.17
CA GLY A 63 -6.23 7.17 11.80
C GLY A 63 -5.30 6.22 11.04
N VAL A 64 -4.01 6.18 11.38
CA VAL A 64 -3.02 5.29 10.73
C VAL A 64 -2.53 4.14 11.62
N MET A 65 -3.03 4.04 12.86
CA MET A 65 -2.55 3.07 13.84
C MET A 65 -2.72 1.61 13.38
N SER A 66 -3.83 1.31 12.70
CA SER A 66 -4.08 -0.04 12.17
C SER A 66 -2.99 -0.48 11.19
N ALA A 67 -2.61 0.40 10.25
CA ALA A 67 -1.54 0.12 9.29
C ALA A 67 -0.18 -0.10 9.98
N ILE A 68 0.14 0.69 11.02
CA ILE A 68 1.38 0.54 11.80
C ILE A 68 1.45 -0.83 12.48
N LEU A 69 0.38 -1.25 13.16
CA LEU A 69 0.34 -2.55 13.83
C LEU A 69 0.47 -3.70 12.84
N ILE A 70 -0.20 -3.60 11.70
CA ILE A 70 -0.14 -4.60 10.63
C ILE A 70 1.28 -4.71 10.07
N LEU A 71 1.97 -3.59 9.81
CA LEU A 71 3.36 -3.59 9.34
C LEU A 71 4.33 -4.18 10.39
N ALA A 72 4.12 -3.91 11.68
CA ALA A 72 4.92 -4.49 12.74
C ALA A 72 4.78 -6.03 12.78
N LEU A 73 3.55 -6.54 12.65
CA LEU A 73 3.30 -7.99 12.58
C LEU A 73 3.87 -8.62 11.30
N ALA A 74 3.82 -7.91 10.17
CA ALA A 74 4.40 -8.38 8.91
C ALA A 74 5.91 -8.61 9.03
N TYR A 75 6.62 -7.77 9.79
CA TYR A 75 8.04 -7.96 10.07
C TYR A 75 8.31 -9.24 10.88
N CYS A 76 7.47 -9.53 11.88
CA CYS A 76 7.55 -10.79 12.63
C CYS A 76 7.31 -12.01 11.71
N ILE A 77 6.31 -11.95 10.84
CA ILE A 77 6.02 -13.02 9.86
C ILE A 77 7.20 -13.20 8.91
N ASN A 78 7.80 -12.12 8.40
CA ASN A 78 8.97 -12.19 7.53
C ASN A 78 10.15 -12.90 8.21
N SER A 79 10.44 -12.55 9.48
CA SER A 79 11.51 -13.18 10.27
C SER A 79 11.26 -14.68 10.51
N ILE A 80 10.04 -15.06 10.86
CA ILE A 80 9.66 -16.47 11.03
C ILE A 80 9.74 -17.20 9.69
N SER A 81 9.25 -16.60 8.61
CA SER A 81 9.25 -17.19 7.26
C SER A 81 10.68 -17.46 6.77
N GLY A 82 11.61 -16.53 7.04
CA GLY A 82 13.04 -16.72 6.77
C GLY A 82 13.66 -17.84 7.60
N THR A 83 13.29 -17.95 8.88
CA THR A 83 13.76 -19.04 9.76
C THR A 83 13.27 -20.41 9.30
N LEU A 84 12.03 -20.48 8.80
CA LEU A 84 11.43 -21.72 8.31
C LEU A 84 11.88 -22.09 6.88
N GLY A 85 12.60 -21.22 6.17
CA GLY A 85 12.90 -21.43 4.74
C GLY A 85 11.63 -21.50 3.91
N THR A 86 10.64 -20.64 4.20
CA THR A 86 9.31 -20.72 3.55
C THR A 86 9.42 -20.45 2.05
N ALA A 87 10.27 -19.52 1.64
CA ALA A 87 10.52 -19.22 0.23
C ALA A 87 11.16 -20.43 -0.47
N ASP A 88 12.25 -20.97 0.07
CA ASP A 88 12.86 -22.23 -0.39
C ASP A 88 11.85 -23.38 -0.50
N TYR A 89 10.97 -23.55 0.49
CA TYR A 89 9.93 -24.58 0.46
C TYR A 89 8.94 -24.36 -0.68
N VAL A 90 8.41 -23.14 -0.83
CA VAL A 90 7.50 -22.79 -1.92
C VAL A 90 8.17 -22.98 -3.26
N ILE A 91 9.43 -22.57 -3.42
CA ILE A 91 10.21 -22.86 -4.64
C ILE A 91 10.34 -24.37 -4.84
N SER A 92 10.69 -25.15 -3.83
CA SER A 92 10.90 -26.59 -3.99
C SER A 92 9.67 -27.33 -4.55
N VAL A 93 8.46 -26.89 -4.17
CA VAL A 93 7.19 -27.49 -4.63
C VAL A 93 6.66 -26.85 -5.92
N THR A 94 7.09 -25.63 -6.25
CA THR A 94 6.60 -24.88 -7.41
C THR A 94 7.62 -24.72 -8.54
N GLN A 95 8.90 -25.06 -8.34
CA GLN A 95 10.02 -24.85 -9.28
C GLN A 95 9.79 -25.46 -10.66
N SER A 96 8.95 -26.50 -10.74
CA SER A 96 8.62 -27.16 -12.01
C SER A 96 7.69 -26.34 -12.90
N TRP A 97 7.01 -25.33 -12.37
CA TRP A 97 6.00 -24.55 -13.10
C TRP A 97 5.96 -23.06 -12.76
N ILE A 98 6.52 -22.59 -11.65
CA ILE A 98 6.48 -21.17 -11.28
C ILE A 98 7.37 -20.35 -12.20
N THR A 99 6.78 -19.32 -12.81
CA THR A 99 7.46 -18.36 -13.68
C THR A 99 7.23 -16.96 -13.14
N PRO A 100 8.06 -15.96 -13.50
CA PRO A 100 7.81 -14.56 -13.16
C PRO A 100 6.39 -14.12 -13.54
N THR A 101 5.89 -14.59 -14.69
CA THR A 101 4.50 -14.37 -15.14
C THR A 101 3.46 -14.89 -14.16
N LEU A 102 3.57 -16.15 -13.74
CA LEU A 102 2.62 -16.76 -12.81
C LEU A 102 2.72 -16.15 -11.41
N LEU A 103 3.93 -15.79 -10.97
CA LEU A 103 4.13 -15.10 -9.70
C LEU A 103 3.31 -13.81 -9.68
N LEU A 104 3.50 -12.91 -10.65
CA LEU A 104 2.80 -11.63 -10.70
C LEU A 104 1.29 -11.79 -10.79
N LEU A 105 0.82 -12.68 -11.67
CA LEU A 105 -0.61 -12.92 -11.86
C LEU A 105 -1.27 -13.49 -10.59
N PHE A 106 -0.69 -14.52 -9.98
CA PHE A 106 -1.25 -15.11 -8.77
C PHE A 106 -1.16 -14.19 -7.57
N THR A 107 -0.06 -13.45 -7.40
CA THR A 107 0.03 -12.43 -6.36
C THR A 107 -1.10 -11.42 -6.48
N PHE A 108 -1.37 -10.91 -7.68
CA PHE A 108 -2.46 -9.97 -7.90
C PHE A 108 -3.84 -10.60 -7.60
N LEU A 109 -4.13 -11.77 -8.16
CA LEU A 109 -5.45 -12.41 -8.01
C LEU A 109 -5.72 -12.88 -6.58
N VAL A 110 -4.73 -13.47 -5.92
CA VAL A 110 -4.84 -13.88 -4.51
C VAL A 110 -4.95 -12.66 -3.61
N GLY A 111 -4.19 -11.60 -3.89
CA GLY A 111 -4.33 -10.32 -3.17
C GLY A 111 -5.71 -9.70 -3.33
N ALA A 112 -6.22 -9.66 -4.56
CA ALA A 112 -7.58 -9.21 -4.87
C ALA A 112 -8.63 -10.01 -4.11
N PHE A 113 -8.49 -11.33 -4.09
CA PHE A 113 -9.39 -12.22 -3.35
C PHE A 113 -9.33 -11.96 -1.84
N ILE A 114 -8.14 -12.03 -1.23
CA ILE A 114 -7.96 -11.79 0.21
C ILE A 114 -8.51 -10.42 0.60
N SER A 115 -8.15 -9.37 -0.16
CA SER A 115 -8.57 -8.02 0.13
C SER A 115 -10.08 -7.83 -0.01
N PHE A 116 -10.72 -8.46 -0.99
CA PHE A 116 -12.16 -8.40 -1.14
C PHE A 116 -12.90 -9.02 0.05
N PHE A 117 -12.42 -10.15 0.58
CA PHE A 117 -13.04 -10.81 1.73
C PHE A 117 -12.68 -10.19 3.08
N THR A 118 -11.55 -9.50 3.17
CA THR A 118 -11.11 -8.85 4.41
C THR A 118 -11.48 -7.37 4.47
N GLY A 119 -11.81 -6.75 3.33
CA GLY A 119 -12.12 -5.33 3.23
C GLY A 119 -10.92 -4.42 3.45
N THR A 120 -9.68 -4.93 3.42
CA THR A 120 -8.49 -4.13 3.76
C THR A 120 -7.34 -4.28 2.75
N SER A 121 -6.83 -3.13 2.30
CA SER A 121 -5.58 -3.04 1.53
C SER A 121 -4.38 -3.43 2.41
N TRP A 122 -4.26 -2.81 3.59
CA TRP A 122 -3.09 -2.96 4.47
C TRP A 122 -2.91 -4.39 4.99
N GLY A 123 -4.00 -5.05 5.39
CA GLY A 123 -3.94 -6.46 5.81
C GLY A 123 -3.44 -7.37 4.71
N THR A 124 -3.89 -7.13 3.47
CA THR A 124 -3.45 -7.89 2.29
C THR A 124 -1.96 -7.68 2.02
N TYR A 125 -1.47 -6.45 2.12
CA TYR A 125 -0.04 -6.15 1.93
C TYR A 125 0.81 -6.85 2.97
N ALA A 126 0.39 -6.88 4.24
CA ALA A 126 1.12 -7.57 5.29
C ALA A 126 1.15 -9.09 5.15
N ILE A 127 0.12 -9.70 4.56
CA ILE A 127 0.09 -11.15 4.30
C ILE A 127 1.02 -11.47 3.12
N LEU A 128 0.92 -10.72 2.02
CA LEU A 128 1.60 -11.08 0.78
C LEU A 128 3.07 -10.65 0.72
N THR A 129 3.41 -9.45 1.24
CA THR A 129 4.79 -8.92 1.19
C THR A 129 5.84 -9.87 1.77
N PRO A 130 5.68 -10.44 2.99
CA PRO A 130 6.71 -11.30 3.57
C PRO A 130 6.85 -12.66 2.86
N ILE A 131 5.94 -13.01 1.95
CA ILE A 131 5.94 -14.28 1.21
C ILE A 131 6.43 -14.06 -0.22
N VAL A 132 5.82 -13.10 -0.92
CA VAL A 132 6.04 -12.87 -2.36
C VAL A 132 7.38 -12.18 -2.62
N ILE A 133 7.80 -11.24 -1.76
CA ILE A 133 9.05 -10.50 -2.00
C ILE A 133 10.28 -11.41 -1.84
N PRO A 134 10.41 -12.24 -0.80
CA PRO A 134 11.50 -13.21 -0.72
C PRO A 134 11.48 -14.22 -1.89
N LEU A 135 10.30 -14.71 -2.28
CA LEU A 135 10.16 -15.60 -3.43
C LEU A 135 10.62 -14.94 -4.74
N ALA A 136 10.25 -13.67 -4.98
CA ALA A 136 10.71 -12.90 -6.13
C ALA A 136 12.23 -12.70 -6.12
N PHE A 137 12.81 -12.49 -4.93
CA PHE A 137 14.25 -12.30 -4.73
C PHE A 137 15.05 -13.59 -4.98
N GLU A 138 14.54 -14.74 -4.56
CA GLU A 138 15.17 -16.03 -4.85
C GLU A 138 15.09 -16.40 -6.33
N LEU A 139 13.95 -16.13 -7.00
CA LEU A 139 13.80 -16.34 -8.44
C LEU A 139 14.75 -15.49 -9.29
N THR A 140 15.25 -14.37 -8.75
CA THR A 140 16.22 -13.49 -9.41
C THR A 140 17.66 -13.77 -8.98
N GLY A 141 17.92 -14.86 -8.26
CA GLY A 141 19.26 -15.21 -7.78
C GLY A 141 19.79 -14.28 -6.69
N GLY A 142 18.90 -13.57 -5.98
CA GLY A 142 19.26 -12.66 -4.90
C GLY A 142 19.60 -11.23 -5.36
N GLU A 143 19.18 -10.84 -6.56
CA GLU A 143 19.37 -9.48 -7.08
C GLU A 143 18.07 -8.68 -7.09
N ILE A 144 18.17 -7.39 -6.77
CA ILE A 144 17.06 -6.44 -6.91
C ILE A 144 16.83 -6.19 -8.41
N SER A 145 15.74 -6.73 -8.95
CA SER A 145 15.39 -6.65 -10.37
C SER A 145 14.01 -6.05 -10.60
N SER A 146 13.66 -5.84 -11.87
CA SER A 146 12.31 -5.43 -12.31
C SER A 146 11.20 -6.35 -11.81
N LEU A 147 11.48 -7.63 -11.57
CA LEU A 147 10.50 -8.58 -11.04
C LEU A 147 10.03 -8.20 -9.64
N ILE A 148 10.94 -7.74 -8.77
CA ILE A 148 10.59 -7.36 -7.40
C ILE A 148 9.71 -6.11 -7.41
N TYR A 149 10.02 -5.12 -8.24
CA TYR A 149 9.17 -3.94 -8.40
C TYR A 149 7.78 -4.30 -8.96
N ALA A 150 7.73 -5.20 -9.94
CA ALA A 150 6.47 -5.69 -10.48
C ALA A 150 5.67 -6.50 -9.45
N ALA A 151 6.34 -7.28 -8.59
CA ALA A 151 5.71 -8.04 -7.51
C ALA A 151 5.12 -7.12 -6.44
N ILE A 152 5.84 -6.05 -6.06
CA ILE A 152 5.29 -4.99 -5.19
C ILE A 152 4.06 -4.38 -5.85
N ALA A 153 4.12 -4.05 -7.14
CA ALA A 153 2.97 -3.51 -7.86
C ALA A 153 1.78 -4.49 -7.88
N ALA A 154 2.03 -5.81 -8.01
CA ALA A 154 0.99 -6.85 -7.95
C ALA A 154 0.34 -6.96 -6.57
N ILE A 155 1.13 -6.90 -5.50
CA ILE A 155 0.63 -6.88 -4.12
C ILE A 155 -0.27 -5.65 -3.91
N LEU A 156 0.22 -4.46 -4.29
CA LEU A 156 -0.50 -3.20 -4.14
C LEU A 156 -1.78 -3.17 -4.98
N GLY A 157 -1.71 -3.64 -6.23
CA GLY A 157 -2.86 -3.73 -7.12
C GLY A 157 -3.94 -4.66 -6.57
N GLY A 158 -3.55 -5.83 -6.05
CA GLY A 158 -4.48 -6.80 -5.47
C GLY A 158 -5.19 -6.24 -4.22
N GLY A 159 -4.45 -5.63 -3.30
CA GLY A 159 -5.06 -5.00 -2.13
C GLY A 159 -5.97 -3.82 -2.48
N CYS A 160 -5.59 -2.98 -3.43
CA CYS A 160 -6.42 -1.85 -3.85
C CYS A 160 -7.73 -2.32 -4.51
N PHE A 161 -7.69 -3.38 -5.33
CA PHE A 161 -8.90 -3.94 -5.93
C PHE A 161 -9.95 -4.32 -4.88
N GLY A 162 -9.54 -5.09 -3.87
CA GLY A 162 -10.48 -5.57 -2.86
C GLY A 162 -11.03 -4.46 -1.98
N ASP A 163 -10.19 -3.54 -1.54
CA ASP A 163 -10.59 -2.37 -0.74
C ASP A 163 -11.55 -1.44 -1.49
N HIS A 164 -11.43 -1.35 -2.82
CA HIS A 164 -12.30 -0.50 -3.63
C HIS A 164 -13.72 -1.05 -3.82
N CYS A 165 -13.90 -2.37 -3.85
CA CYS A 165 -15.19 -2.98 -4.19
C CYS A 165 -15.74 -3.94 -3.13
N SER A 166 -15.04 -4.14 -2.01
CA SER A 166 -15.50 -4.98 -0.92
C SER A 166 -16.63 -4.30 -0.13
N PRO A 167 -17.73 -5.01 0.16
CA PRO A 167 -18.76 -4.52 1.09
C PRO A 167 -18.26 -4.42 2.54
N LEU A 168 -17.07 -4.93 2.85
CA LEU A 168 -16.48 -4.92 4.18
C LEU A 168 -15.46 -3.80 4.37
N SER A 169 -15.13 -3.07 3.29
CA SER A 169 -14.11 -2.02 3.34
C SER A 169 -14.64 -0.73 3.97
N ASP A 170 -13.84 -0.15 4.87
CA ASP A 170 -14.08 1.16 5.46
C ASP A 170 -14.18 2.26 4.38
N THR A 171 -13.35 2.17 3.34
CA THR A 171 -13.38 3.09 2.19
C THR A 171 -14.70 2.98 1.46
N THR A 172 -15.18 1.76 1.24
CA THR A 172 -16.45 1.52 0.53
C THR A 172 -17.65 1.95 1.36
N ILE A 173 -17.64 1.67 2.67
CA ILE A 173 -18.66 2.12 3.62
C ILE A 173 -18.72 3.65 3.66
N LEU A 174 -17.59 4.32 3.88
CA LEU A 174 -17.52 5.77 3.96
C LEU A 174 -17.91 6.42 2.62
N SER A 175 -17.52 5.83 1.48
CA SER A 175 -17.90 6.33 0.15
C SER A 175 -19.40 6.26 -0.08
N SER A 176 -20.04 5.14 0.30
CA SER A 176 -21.49 4.99 0.18
C SER A 176 -22.26 5.96 1.09
N LEU A 177 -21.77 6.17 2.32
CA LEU A 177 -22.34 7.13 3.27
C LEU A 177 -22.22 8.57 2.76
N ALA A 178 -21.04 8.95 2.28
CA ALA A 178 -20.78 10.29 1.73
C ALA A 178 -21.60 10.58 0.48
N ALA A 179 -21.87 9.57 -0.34
CA ALA A 179 -22.73 9.68 -1.52
C ALA A 179 -24.24 9.65 -1.20
N GLY A 180 -24.63 9.34 0.05
CA GLY A 180 -26.04 9.17 0.44
C GLY A 180 -26.73 7.99 -0.25
N SER A 181 -25.96 7.02 -0.76
CA SER A 181 -26.46 5.83 -1.46
C SER A 181 -26.61 4.65 -0.51
N ASP A 182 -27.51 3.71 -0.83
CA ASP A 182 -27.50 2.41 -0.17
C ASP A 182 -26.15 1.71 -0.37
N HIS A 183 -25.63 1.13 0.71
CA HIS A 183 -24.30 0.56 0.73
C HIS A 183 -24.14 -0.59 -0.27
N ILE A 184 -25.15 -1.47 -0.37
CA ILE A 184 -25.09 -2.63 -1.26
C ILE A 184 -25.27 -2.20 -2.71
N ASP A 185 -26.09 -1.20 -2.97
CA ASP A 185 -26.22 -0.64 -4.32
C ASP A 185 -24.93 0.04 -4.78
N HIS A 186 -24.24 0.78 -3.90
CA HIS A 186 -22.91 1.30 -4.18
C HIS A 186 -21.94 0.18 -4.58
N VAL A 187 -21.80 -0.86 -3.75
CA VAL A 187 -20.92 -2.01 -4.02
C VAL A 187 -21.24 -2.67 -5.38
N LYS A 188 -22.51 -2.94 -5.66
CA LYS A 188 -22.95 -3.54 -6.92
C LYS A 188 -22.58 -2.70 -8.14
N THR A 189 -22.64 -1.37 -8.03
CA THR A 189 -22.23 -0.50 -9.13
C THR A 189 -20.71 -0.48 -9.31
N GLN A 190 -19.91 -0.64 -8.25
CA GLN A 190 -18.45 -0.61 -8.34
C GLN A 190 -17.85 -1.92 -8.89
N ILE A 191 -18.40 -3.08 -8.54
CA ILE A 191 -17.86 -4.39 -8.93
C ILE A 191 -17.60 -4.53 -10.45
N PRO A 192 -18.51 -4.15 -11.36
CA PRO A 192 -18.25 -4.24 -12.80
C PRO A 192 -17.03 -3.43 -13.27
N TYR A 193 -16.84 -2.23 -12.73
CA TYR A 193 -15.67 -1.40 -13.05
C TYR A 193 -14.40 -1.99 -12.46
N ALA A 194 -14.46 -2.44 -11.19
CA ALA A 194 -13.34 -3.09 -10.53
C ALA A 194 -12.89 -4.34 -11.31
N LEU A 195 -13.83 -5.20 -11.74
CA LEU A 195 -13.54 -6.40 -12.51
C LEU A 195 -12.95 -6.07 -13.89
N THR A 196 -13.40 -4.99 -14.53
CA THR A 196 -12.81 -4.52 -15.79
C THR A 196 -11.35 -4.12 -15.57
N GLY A 197 -11.08 -3.34 -14.52
CA GLY A 197 -9.72 -2.97 -14.11
C GLY A 197 -8.87 -4.18 -13.77
N ALA A 198 -9.41 -5.15 -13.03
CA ALA A 198 -8.70 -6.39 -12.69
C ALA A 198 -8.37 -7.24 -13.92
N GLY A 199 -9.27 -7.30 -14.90
CA GLY A 199 -9.02 -7.97 -16.18
C GLY A 199 -7.87 -7.33 -16.95
N ILE A 200 -7.88 -6.00 -17.08
CA ILE A 200 -6.80 -5.25 -17.74
C ILE A 200 -5.49 -5.43 -16.98
N SER A 201 -5.48 -5.26 -15.66
CA SER A 201 -4.29 -5.44 -14.82
C SER A 201 -3.73 -6.86 -14.92
N SER A 202 -4.60 -7.88 -14.94
CA SER A 202 -4.16 -9.27 -15.11
C SER A 202 -3.43 -9.47 -16.45
N ILE A 203 -3.95 -8.92 -17.54
CA ILE A 203 -3.29 -8.95 -18.85
C ILE A 203 -1.95 -8.23 -18.80
N LEU A 204 -1.88 -7.05 -18.16
CA LEU A 204 -0.65 -6.29 -18.03
C LEU A 204 0.40 -7.03 -17.20
N TYR A 205 0.02 -7.69 -16.10
CA TYR A 205 0.95 -8.52 -15.32
C TYR A 205 1.46 -9.71 -16.13
N VAL A 206 0.64 -10.30 -17.00
CA VAL A 206 1.12 -11.34 -17.92
C VAL A 206 2.15 -10.78 -18.90
N ILE A 207 1.87 -9.64 -19.53
CA ILE A 207 2.79 -8.98 -20.48
C ILE A 207 4.12 -8.63 -19.79
N VAL A 208 4.05 -8.01 -18.62
CA VAL A 208 5.22 -7.63 -17.81
C VAL A 208 5.99 -8.87 -17.38
N GLY A 209 5.31 -9.91 -16.94
CA GLY A 209 5.90 -11.18 -16.56
C GLY A 209 6.68 -11.82 -17.71
N VAL A 210 6.10 -11.87 -18.91
CA VAL A 210 6.75 -12.41 -20.12
C VAL A 210 7.93 -11.54 -20.54
N ALA A 211 7.85 -10.22 -20.38
CA ALA A 211 8.93 -9.31 -20.74
C ALA A 211 10.14 -9.35 -19.77
N ILE A 212 9.92 -9.77 -18.51
CA ILE A 212 10.95 -9.85 -17.46
C ILE A 212 11.50 -11.28 -17.32
N SER A 213 10.75 -12.29 -17.78
CA SER A 213 11.20 -13.70 -17.82
C SER A 213 12.34 -13.90 -18.82
#